data_AF-A0A958SR86-F1
#
_entry.id   AF-A0A958SR86-F1
#
_cell.length_a   1.000
_cell.length_b   1.000
_cell.length_c   1.000
_cell.angle_alpha   90.00
_cell.angle_beta   90.00
_cell.angle_gamma   90.00
#
_symmetry.space_group_name_H-M   'P 1'
#
loop_
_entity.id
_entity.type
_entity.pdbx_description
1 polymer ?
#
loop_
_entity_poly.entity_id
_entity_poly.type
_entity_poly.pdbx_seq_one_letter_code
_entity_poly.pdbx_strand_id
1 'polypeptide(L)'
;MNKPLFKDFPPVSGKQWKQKIQADLKGADYNDTLIWESPEGIHVKPFYSKEDLPSHLLNSNTQARSWKSCQSIFVSDVEKSNRKALYLLDKGVDCLGFIIPSTDVSLKKLLDQVPNQTPLYLEFQFLSEDYILSALDTLKERPVFYTLDIIG
;
A
#
# COMPACT_ATOMS: atom_id res chain seq x y z
N MET A 1 -11.22 -23.50 26.41
CA MET A 1 -12.62 -23.89 26.69
C MET A 1 -13.53 -22.99 25.87
N ASN A 2 -14.32 -23.54 24.96
CA ASN A 2 -15.19 -22.78 24.06
C ASN A 2 -16.60 -22.74 24.68
N LYS A 3 -16.97 -21.64 25.34
CA LYS A 3 -18.32 -21.48 25.89
C LYS A 3 -19.25 -21.02 24.77
N PRO A 4 -20.29 -21.78 24.41
CA PRO A 4 -21.23 -21.35 23.38
C PRO A 4 -22.10 -20.20 23.90
N LEU A 5 -21.94 -19.01 23.32
CA LEU A 5 -22.60 -17.78 23.77
C LEU A 5 -24.04 -17.62 23.25
N PHE A 6 -24.43 -18.31 22.17
CA PHE A 6 -25.67 -18.04 21.43
C PHE A 6 -26.57 -19.28 21.23
N LYS A 7 -26.41 -20.32 22.05
CA LYS A 7 -27.21 -21.56 21.92
C LYS A 7 -28.68 -21.39 22.30
N ASP A 8 -28.97 -20.44 23.17
CA ASP A 8 -30.32 -20.20 23.68
C ASP A 8 -31.17 -19.36 22.71
N PHE A 9 -30.59 -18.92 21.58
CA PHE A 9 -31.26 -18.11 20.57
C PHE A 9 -31.27 -18.81 19.22
N PRO A 10 -32.38 -18.71 18.46
CA PRO A 10 -32.41 -19.22 17.10
C PRO A 10 -31.41 -18.46 16.21
N PRO A 11 -30.81 -19.11 15.20
CA PRO A 11 -29.92 -18.44 14.26
C PRO A 11 -30.69 -17.38 13.46
N VAL A 12 -30.06 -16.23 13.24
CA VAL A 12 -30.64 -15.12 12.46
C VAL A 12 -30.02 -15.11 11.06
N SER A 13 -30.88 -15.16 10.04
CA SER A 13 -30.50 -15.08 8.63
C SER A 13 -30.32 -13.63 8.15
N GLY A 14 -29.60 -13.43 7.04
CA GLY A 14 -29.47 -12.11 6.41
C GLY A 14 -30.84 -11.52 5.99
N LYS A 15 -31.79 -12.38 5.60
CA LYS A 15 -33.16 -11.98 5.27
C LYS A 15 -33.91 -11.41 6.48
N GLN A 16 -33.82 -12.07 7.64
CA GLN A 16 -34.46 -11.58 8.88
C GLN A 16 -33.88 -10.23 9.31
N TRP A 17 -32.57 -10.04 9.16
CA TRP A 17 -31.92 -8.75 9.37
C TRP A 17 -32.46 -7.68 8.42
N LYS A 18 -32.54 -7.96 7.11
CA LYS A 18 -33.07 -7.01 6.12
C LYS A 18 -34.53 -6.62 6.42
N GLN A 19 -35.37 -7.59 6.80
CA GLN A 19 -36.77 -7.35 7.17
C GLN A 19 -36.90 -6.44 8.40
N LYS A 20 -36.07 -6.66 9.42
CA LYS A 20 -36.05 -5.82 10.62
C LYS A 20 -35.65 -4.38 10.29
N ILE A 21 -34.60 -4.20 9.48
CA ILE A 21 -34.15 -2.88 9.04
C ILE A 21 -35.25 -2.15 8.25
N GLN A 22 -35.93 -2.84 7.33
CA GLN A 22 -37.04 -2.24 6.58
C GLN A 22 -38.20 -1.78 7.48
N ALA A 23 -38.53 -2.57 8.52
CA ALA A 23 -39.52 -2.15 9.50
C ALA A 23 -39.07 -0.90 10.28
N ASP A 24 -37.79 -0.84 10.65
CA ASP A 24 -37.22 0.28 11.42
C ASP A 24 -37.05 1.56 10.59
N LEU A 25 -36.90 1.43 9.26
CA LEU A 25 -36.87 2.55 8.32
C LEU A 25 -38.22 3.26 8.14
N LYS A 26 -39.33 2.72 8.69
CA LYS A 26 -40.67 3.35 8.70
C LYS A 26 -41.13 3.88 7.32
N GLY A 27 -40.79 3.16 6.26
CA GLY A 27 -41.17 3.51 4.89
C GLY A 27 -40.11 4.28 4.09
N ALA A 28 -38.96 4.63 4.66
CA ALA A 28 -37.81 5.12 3.89
C ALA A 28 -37.22 3.98 3.03
N ASP A 29 -36.77 4.30 1.82
CA ASP A 29 -36.19 3.31 0.92
C ASP A 29 -34.83 2.82 1.44
N TYR A 30 -34.66 1.50 1.48
CA TYR A 30 -33.45 0.88 2.01
C TYR A 30 -32.20 1.19 1.16
N ASN A 31 -32.34 1.21 -0.17
CA ASN A 31 -31.23 1.44 -1.06
C ASN A 31 -30.81 2.91 -1.01
N ASP A 32 -31.77 3.83 -1.03
CA ASP A 32 -31.48 5.27 -0.99
C ASP A 32 -30.95 5.72 0.37
N THR A 33 -31.40 5.09 1.46
CA THR A 33 -31.08 5.54 2.83
C THR A 33 -29.81 4.90 3.38
N LEU A 34 -29.53 3.64 3.06
CA LEU A 34 -28.50 2.86 3.76
C LEU A 34 -27.41 2.27 2.87
N ILE A 35 -27.58 2.26 1.55
CA ILE A 35 -26.51 1.83 0.65
C ILE A 35 -25.64 3.05 0.37
N TRP A 36 -24.36 2.92 0.67
CA TRP A 36 -23.38 3.92 0.27
C TRP A 36 -22.81 3.53 -1.09
N GLU A 37 -22.96 4.41 -2.07
CA GLU A 37 -22.31 4.28 -3.37
C GLU A 37 -20.95 4.98 -3.32
N SER A 38 -19.88 4.21 -3.57
CA SER A 38 -18.54 4.76 -3.69
C SER A 38 -18.41 5.56 -5.00
N PRO A 39 -17.47 6.51 -5.10
CA PRO A 39 -17.21 7.24 -6.35
C PRO A 39 -16.93 6.33 -7.57
N GLU A 40 -16.49 5.09 -7.31
CA GLU A 40 -16.21 4.06 -8.31
C GLU A 40 -17.45 3.22 -8.69
N GLY A 41 -18.64 3.56 -8.17
CA GLY A 41 -19.90 2.84 -8.44
C GLY A 41 -20.10 1.57 -7.59
N ILE A 42 -19.32 1.38 -6.52
CA ILE A 42 -19.43 0.21 -5.65
C ILE A 42 -20.52 0.47 -4.60
N HIS A 43 -21.51 -0.41 -4.57
CA HIS A 43 -22.62 -0.34 -3.61
C HIS A 43 -22.25 -1.09 -2.33
N VAL A 44 -21.95 -0.35 -1.27
CA VAL A 44 -21.59 -0.90 0.05
C VAL A 44 -22.84 -1.09 0.89
N LYS A 45 -23.08 -2.34 1.32
CA LYS A 45 -24.23 -2.68 2.15
C LYS A 45 -23.98 -2.29 3.61
N PRO A 46 -25.03 -1.91 4.38
CA PRO A 46 -24.90 -1.58 5.79
C PRO A 46 -24.59 -2.80 6.69
N PHE A 47 -24.80 -4.02 6.19
CA PHE A 47 -24.40 -5.25 6.86
C PHE A 47 -24.09 -6.35 5.84
N TYR A 48 -23.31 -7.33 6.27
CA TYR A 48 -22.95 -8.52 5.51
C TYR A 48 -23.19 -9.77 6.36
N SER A 49 -23.55 -10.86 5.70
CA SER A 49 -23.86 -12.14 6.33
C SER A 49 -22.97 -13.24 5.75
N LYS A 50 -23.07 -14.46 6.30
CA LYS A 50 -22.37 -15.63 5.75
C LYS A 50 -22.76 -15.92 4.29
N GLU A 51 -23.98 -15.53 3.89
CA GLU A 51 -24.48 -15.70 2.51
C GLU A 51 -23.77 -14.76 1.53
N ASP A 52 -23.16 -13.67 2.00
CA ASP A 52 -22.40 -12.72 1.17
C ASP A 52 -20.92 -13.11 1.02
N LEU A 53 -20.45 -14.15 1.74
CA LEU A 53 -19.08 -14.63 1.62
C LEU A 53 -18.92 -15.52 0.37
N PRO A 54 -17.78 -15.44 -0.33
CA PRO A 54 -17.49 -16.35 -1.42
C PRO A 54 -17.43 -17.80 -0.92
N SER A 55 -17.73 -18.76 -1.81
CA SER A 55 -17.69 -20.20 -1.50
C SER A 55 -16.31 -20.69 -1.04
N HIS A 56 -15.25 -19.99 -1.45
CA HIS A 56 -13.89 -20.23 -1.01
C HIS A 56 -13.33 -18.97 -0.38
N LEU A 57 -13.01 -19.03 0.92
CA LEU A 57 -12.26 -17.98 1.57
C LEU A 57 -10.81 -18.06 1.12
N LEU A 58 -10.26 -16.93 0.66
CA LEU A 58 -8.83 -16.81 0.39
C LEU A 58 -8.11 -16.78 1.73
N ASN A 59 -7.38 -17.85 2.05
CA ASN A 59 -6.50 -17.85 3.20
C ASN A 59 -5.33 -16.90 2.90
N SER A 60 -5.27 -15.81 3.64
CA SER A 60 -4.14 -14.90 3.51
C SER A 60 -2.90 -15.52 4.16
N ASN A 61 -1.85 -15.75 3.37
CA ASN A 61 -0.53 -16.13 3.86
C ASN A 61 0.26 -14.93 4.44
N THR A 62 -0.40 -13.78 4.65
CA THR A 62 0.22 -12.57 5.18
C THR A 62 0.81 -12.82 6.55
N GLN A 63 2.10 -12.59 6.68
CA GLN A 63 2.79 -12.55 7.96
C GLN A 63 2.73 -11.12 8.48
N ALA A 64 2.16 -10.91 9.67
CA ALA A 64 1.90 -9.57 10.24
C ALA A 64 3.13 -8.66 10.43
N ARG A 65 4.35 -9.15 10.17
CA ARG A 65 5.62 -8.44 10.39
C ARG A 65 6.55 -8.40 9.17
N SER A 66 6.08 -8.77 7.97
CA SER A 66 6.94 -8.84 6.79
C SER A 66 6.96 -7.56 5.93
N TRP A 67 6.32 -6.48 6.36
CA TRP A 67 6.37 -5.20 5.65
C TRP A 67 7.64 -4.43 6.02
N LYS A 68 8.23 -3.75 5.04
CA LYS A 68 9.42 -2.91 5.22
C LYS A 68 9.03 -1.44 5.22
N SER A 69 9.60 -0.65 6.12
CA SER A 69 9.41 0.80 6.13
C SER A 69 10.31 1.44 5.08
N CYS A 70 9.73 1.94 3.98
CA CYS A 70 10.46 2.67 2.94
C CYS A 70 10.11 4.16 2.98
N GLN A 71 11.12 5.03 2.86
CA GLN A 71 10.95 6.48 2.83
C GLN A 71 11.51 7.10 1.56
N SER A 72 10.71 7.91 0.88
CA SER A 72 11.10 8.58 -0.36
C SER A 72 11.70 9.97 -0.10
N ILE A 73 12.75 10.31 -0.83
CA ILE A 73 13.48 11.57 -0.77
C ILE A 73 13.49 12.20 -2.17
N PHE A 74 12.94 13.41 -2.30
CA PHE A 74 13.09 14.21 -3.51
C PHE A 74 14.49 14.83 -3.57
N VAL A 75 15.25 14.54 -4.62
CA VAL A 75 16.66 14.93 -4.74
C VAL A 75 16.79 16.30 -5.40
N SER A 76 16.50 17.36 -4.64
CA SER A 76 16.75 18.75 -5.08
C SER A 76 18.21 19.17 -4.90
N ASP A 77 18.90 18.60 -3.91
CA ASP A 77 20.30 18.86 -3.57
C ASP A 77 20.92 17.54 -3.12
N VAL A 78 21.98 17.11 -3.80
CA VAL A 78 22.57 15.78 -3.62
C VAL A 78 23.12 15.59 -2.20
N GLU A 79 23.80 16.59 -1.65
CA GLU A 79 24.42 16.49 -0.32
C GLU A 79 23.39 16.53 0.79
N LYS A 80 22.38 17.41 0.68
CA LYS A 80 21.27 17.46 1.65
C LYS A 80 20.47 16.16 1.62
N SER A 81 20.24 15.61 0.43
CA SER A 81 19.50 14.35 0.25
C SER A 81 20.26 13.16 0.80
N ASN A 82 21.58 13.09 0.60
CA ASN A 82 22.43 12.08 1.20
C ASN A 82 22.39 12.15 2.75
N ARG A 83 22.58 13.33 3.33
CA ARG A 83 22.48 13.51 4.80
C ARG A 83 21.12 13.08 5.35
N LYS A 84 20.05 13.40 4.63
CA LYS A 84 18.69 12.96 4.98
C LYS A 84 18.55 11.44 4.89
N ALA A 85 19.12 10.81 3.87
CA ALA A 85 19.10 9.36 3.72
C ALA A 85 19.79 8.65 4.88
N LEU A 86 21.00 9.10 5.27
CA LEU A 86 21.73 8.55 6.40
C LEU A 86 20.98 8.75 7.72
N TYR A 87 20.38 9.93 7.92
CA TYR A 87 19.53 10.20 9.09
C TYR A 87 18.32 9.24 9.16
N LEU A 88 17.66 8.97 8.04
CA LEU A 88 16.52 8.05 8.01
C LEU A 88 16.92 6.61 8.32
N LEU A 89 18.07 6.16 7.83
CA LEU A 89 18.62 4.85 8.17
C LEU A 89 18.94 4.73 9.66
N ASP A 90 19.50 5.77 10.28
CA ASP A 90 19.71 5.84 11.73
C ASP A 90 18.39 5.73 12.52
N LYS A 91 17.27 6.19 11.96
CA LYS A 91 15.94 6.07 12.56
C LYS A 91 15.23 4.74 12.28
N GLY A 92 15.93 3.77 11.68
CA GLY A 92 15.42 2.41 11.50
C GLY A 92 14.54 2.23 10.26
N VAL A 93 14.72 3.07 9.24
CA VAL A 93 14.10 2.86 7.92
C VAL A 93 14.78 1.67 7.23
N ASP A 94 13.98 0.77 6.66
CA ASP A 94 14.46 -0.47 6.03
C ASP A 94 14.92 -0.24 4.57
N CYS A 95 14.36 0.76 3.89
CA CYS A 95 14.57 1.02 2.46
C CYS A 95 14.45 2.51 2.12
N LEU A 96 15.17 2.94 1.08
CA LEU A 96 15.20 4.32 0.65
C LEU A 96 14.64 4.47 -0.76
N GLY A 97 13.72 5.41 -0.94
CA GLY A 97 13.28 5.88 -2.25
C GLY A 97 13.99 7.18 -2.60
N PHE A 98 14.43 7.33 -3.85
CA PHE A 98 14.94 8.59 -4.37
C PHE A 98 14.15 8.98 -5.62
N ILE A 99 13.56 10.17 -5.58
CA ILE A 99 12.93 10.80 -6.74
C ILE A 99 13.99 11.70 -7.37
N ILE A 100 14.43 11.34 -8.56
CA ILE A 100 15.53 11.97 -9.28
C ILE A 100 14.93 12.88 -10.36
N PRO A 101 15.01 14.22 -10.18
CA PRO A 101 14.35 15.16 -11.08
C PRO A 101 15.11 15.41 -12.39
N SER A 102 16.43 15.21 -12.42
CA SER A 102 17.25 15.46 -13.62
C SER A 102 18.46 14.53 -13.73
N THR A 103 19.05 14.48 -14.93
CA THR A 103 20.26 13.72 -15.25
C THR A 103 21.54 14.25 -14.60
N ASP A 104 21.49 15.45 -13.99
CA ASP A 104 22.66 16.07 -13.35
C ASP A 104 22.97 15.48 -11.97
N VAL A 105 22.01 14.72 -11.41
CA VAL A 105 22.14 14.07 -10.11
C VAL A 105 23.19 12.96 -10.18
N SER A 106 24.26 13.10 -9.41
CA SER A 106 25.28 12.06 -9.29
C SER A 106 24.87 11.00 -8.26
N LEU A 107 24.51 9.80 -8.73
CA LEU A 107 24.13 8.67 -7.87
C LEU A 107 25.25 8.27 -6.90
N LYS A 108 26.51 8.35 -7.35
CA LYS A 108 27.68 8.03 -6.51
C LYS A 108 27.77 8.96 -5.30
N LYS A 109 27.54 10.25 -5.48
CA LYS A 109 27.53 11.23 -4.38
C LYS A 109 26.27 11.10 -3.51
N LEU A 110 25.13 10.84 -4.14
CA LEU A 110 23.85 10.67 -3.44
C LEU A 110 23.87 9.48 -2.48
N LEU A 111 24.52 8.40 -2.88
CA LEU A 111 24.61 7.15 -2.12
C LEU A 111 25.91 7.00 -1.34
N ASP A 112 26.68 8.09 -1.18
CA ASP A 112 27.90 8.05 -0.37
C ASP A 112 27.57 7.58 1.06
N GLN A 113 28.35 6.63 1.57
CA GLN A 113 28.16 6.00 2.88
C GLN A 113 26.82 5.28 3.10
N VAL A 114 25.94 5.18 2.10
CA VAL A 114 24.70 4.40 2.19
C VAL A 114 25.04 2.91 2.03
N PRO A 115 24.70 2.03 3.02
CA PRO A 115 25.04 0.61 2.98
C PRO A 115 24.56 -0.08 1.70
N ASN A 116 25.41 -0.93 1.11
CA ASN A 116 25.10 -1.61 -0.16
C ASN A 116 23.91 -2.56 -0.07
N GLN A 117 23.59 -3.07 1.12
CA GLN A 117 22.48 -4.00 1.34
C GLN A 117 21.11 -3.30 1.45
N THR A 118 21.10 -1.97 1.62
CA THR A 118 19.86 -1.19 1.72
C THR A 118 19.11 -1.23 0.39
N PRO A 119 17.86 -1.73 0.35
CA PRO A 119 17.02 -1.68 -0.84
C PRO A 119 16.75 -0.24 -1.26
N LEU A 120 16.97 0.04 -2.54
CA LEU A 120 16.77 1.35 -3.14
C LEU A 120 15.61 1.31 -4.14
N TYR A 121 14.76 2.32 -4.11
CA TYR A 121 13.74 2.57 -5.13
C TYR A 121 14.09 3.86 -5.85
N LEU A 122 14.35 3.80 -7.16
CA LEU A 122 14.71 4.95 -7.95
C LEU A 122 13.57 5.30 -8.89
N GLU A 123 13.00 6.48 -8.67
CA GLU A 123 11.99 7.09 -9.51
C GLU A 123 12.65 8.21 -10.31
N PHE A 124 12.53 8.18 -11.63
CA PHE A 124 13.08 9.21 -12.51
C PHE A 124 11.94 10.05 -13.07
N GLN A 125 12.01 11.37 -12.92
CA GLN A 125 11.04 12.30 -13.53
C GLN A 125 11.39 12.65 -14.99
N PHE A 126 12.30 11.88 -15.58
CA PHE A 126 12.78 12.03 -16.95
C PHE A 126 12.99 10.64 -17.54
N LEU A 127 13.02 10.58 -18.88
CA LEU A 127 13.37 9.37 -19.62
C LEU A 127 14.69 9.61 -20.36
N SER A 128 15.77 8.99 -19.88
CA SER A 128 17.10 9.05 -20.50
C SER A 128 17.73 7.67 -20.47
N GLU A 129 17.89 7.07 -21.65
CA GLU A 129 18.51 5.76 -21.81
C GLU A 129 19.93 5.74 -21.22
N ASP A 130 20.76 6.72 -21.60
CA ASP A 130 22.14 6.84 -21.14
C ASP A 130 22.26 6.88 -19.61
N TYR A 131 21.42 7.69 -18.97
CA TYR A 131 21.44 7.82 -17.51
C TYR A 131 20.97 6.53 -16.83
N ILE A 132 19.91 5.90 -17.32
CA ILE A 132 19.37 4.65 -16.76
C ILE A 132 20.39 3.52 -16.92
N LEU A 133 21.02 3.40 -18.09
CA LEU A 133 22.09 2.41 -18.33
C LEU A 133 23.29 2.66 -17.41
N SER A 134 23.69 3.92 -17.22
CA SER A 134 24.75 4.29 -16.28
C SER A 134 24.40 3.93 -14.82
N ALA A 135 23.14 4.15 -14.42
CA ALA A 135 22.64 3.79 -13.10
C ALA A 135 22.66 2.27 -12.90
N LEU A 136 22.20 1.51 -13.90
CA LEU A 136 22.20 0.04 -13.89
C LEU A 136 23.60 -0.52 -13.69
N ASP A 137 24.61 -0.05 -14.44
CA ASP A 137 25.98 -0.52 -14.26
C ASP A 137 26.58 -0.09 -12.92
N THR A 138 26.31 1.15 -12.48
CA THR A 138 26.82 1.68 -11.20
C THR A 138 26.27 0.92 -10.00
N LEU A 139 25.03 0.44 -10.07
CA LEU A 139 24.30 -0.13 -8.93
C LEU A 139 24.00 -1.63 -9.05
N LYS A 140 24.63 -2.34 -9.99
CA LYS A 140 24.38 -3.77 -10.27
C LYS A 140 24.50 -4.72 -9.08
N GLU A 141 25.36 -4.39 -8.10
CA GLU A 141 25.60 -5.19 -6.90
C GLU A 141 24.67 -4.83 -5.72
N ARG A 142 23.73 -3.90 -5.93
CA ARG A 142 22.82 -3.40 -4.90
C ARG A 142 21.38 -3.84 -5.20
N PRO A 143 20.55 -4.06 -4.16
CA PRO A 143 19.12 -4.32 -4.36
C PRO A 143 18.41 -3.03 -4.79
N VAL A 144 18.29 -2.80 -6.10
CA VAL A 144 17.68 -1.59 -6.66
C VAL A 144 16.43 -1.93 -7.48
N PHE A 145 15.36 -1.19 -7.24
CA PHE A 145 14.12 -1.21 -8.00
C PHE A 145 14.01 0.08 -8.80
N TYR A 146 14.05 -0.02 -10.12
CA TYR A 146 13.88 1.11 -11.03
C TYR A 146 12.38 1.23 -11.31
N THR A 147 11.72 2.25 -10.76
CA THR A 147 10.27 2.45 -10.92
C THR A 147 9.98 3.17 -12.23
N LEU A 148 10.29 2.49 -13.33
CA LEU A 148 10.03 2.96 -14.68
C LEU A 148 8.60 2.60 -15.06
N ASP A 149 7.68 3.53 -14.86
CA ASP A 149 6.30 3.42 -15.33
C ASP A 149 6.03 4.42 -16.46
N ILE A 150 6.13 3.94 -17.69
CA ILE A 150 5.95 4.76 -18.89
C ILE A 150 4.47 5.01 -19.21
N ILE A 151 3.55 4.30 -18.55
CA ILE A 151 2.10 4.43 -18.75
C ILE A 151 1.48 5.21 -17.58
N GLY A 152 1.94 4.93 -16.36
CA GLY A 152 1.42 5.47 -15.11
C GLY A 152 0.53 4.49 -14.34
#